data_AF-A0A8K0Q0N7-F1
#
_entry.id   AF-A0A8K0Q0N7-F1
#
_cell.length_a   1.000
_cell.length_b   1.000
_cell.length_c   1.000
_cell.angle_alpha   90.00
_cell.angle_beta   90.00
_cell.angle_gamma   90.00
#
_symmetry.space_group_name_H-M   'P 1'
#
loop_
_entity.id
_entity.type
_entity.pdbx_description
1 polymer ?
#
loop_
_entity_poly.entity_id
_entity_poly.type
_entity_poly.pdbx_seq_one_letter_code
_entity_poly.pdbx_strand_id
1 'polypeptide(L)'
;TNFFTSFDFFNEGDPTNGFVEYVDFETAVSEGLAGDRNGAIYMGVDTTTVSPASGRKSIRVTSQTSFTHGLFIADIIHMPGSICGVWPAMWLFGPNWPASGEIDIIEGVNTQVHNIITLHTGSGCYITNEGTLESTTLLQSNCNAGYAHTGCGQSTADYQNYGNSFNANGGGVY
;
A
#
# COMPACT_ATOMS: atom_id res chain seq x y z
N THR A 1 -17.96 -10.11 8.75
CA THR A 1 -17.22 -9.60 7.57
C THR A 1 -16.67 -10.77 6.77
N ASN A 2 -16.63 -10.67 5.45
CA ASN A 2 -16.06 -11.68 4.54
C ASN A 2 -14.65 -11.29 4.03
N PHE A 3 -14.04 -10.24 4.60
CA PHE A 3 -12.77 -9.69 4.10
C PHE A 3 -11.68 -10.76 3.95
N PHE A 4 -11.25 -11.43 5.02
CA PHE A 4 -10.15 -12.40 4.94
C PHE A 4 -10.48 -13.67 4.15
N THR A 5 -11.75 -13.93 3.85
CA THR A 5 -12.14 -15.04 2.95
C THR A 5 -12.10 -14.66 1.47
N SER A 6 -11.97 -13.38 1.14
CA SER A 6 -11.92 -12.87 -0.25
C SER A 6 -10.51 -12.50 -0.71
N PHE A 7 -9.51 -12.71 0.15
CA PHE A 7 -8.11 -12.41 -0.13
C PHE A 7 -7.21 -13.60 0.21
N ASP A 8 -6.16 -13.76 -0.57
CA ASP A 8 -5.09 -14.71 -0.33
C ASP A 8 -3.96 -14.04 0.46
N PHE A 9 -3.39 -14.75 1.44
CA PHE A 9 -2.24 -14.29 2.21
C PHE A 9 -0.96 -14.71 1.50
N PHE A 10 -0.24 -13.72 0.97
CA PHE A 10 1.09 -13.92 0.41
C PHE A 10 2.07 -14.21 1.53
N ASN A 11 2.85 -15.28 1.42
CA ASN A 11 3.80 -15.74 2.44
C ASN A 11 5.16 -16.13 1.83
N GLU A 12 5.47 -15.59 0.65
CA GLU A 12 6.75 -15.79 -0.03
C GLU A 12 7.71 -14.63 0.24
N GLY A 13 8.94 -14.72 -0.29
CA GLY A 13 9.93 -13.64 -0.21
C GLY A 13 9.41 -12.34 -0.83
N ASP A 14 9.67 -11.21 -0.16
CA ASP A 14 9.18 -9.90 -0.57
C ASP A 14 9.73 -9.48 -1.95
N PRO A 15 8.89 -9.24 -2.96
CA PRO A 15 9.34 -8.84 -4.29
C PRO A 15 10.14 -7.52 -4.31
N THR A 16 9.93 -6.64 -3.32
CA THR A 16 10.69 -5.39 -3.18
C THR A 16 11.94 -5.55 -2.31
N ASN A 17 12.24 -6.78 -1.85
CA ASN A 17 13.40 -7.14 -1.04
C ASN A 17 13.47 -6.41 0.31
N GLY A 18 12.31 -6.15 0.93
CA GLY A 18 12.22 -5.57 2.27
C GLY A 18 12.69 -6.52 3.38
N PHE A 19 12.97 -5.95 4.56
CA PHE A 19 13.29 -6.72 5.77
C PHE A 19 12.02 -7.19 6.49
N VAL A 20 11.25 -8.03 5.81
CA VAL A 20 9.92 -8.48 6.22
C VAL A 20 9.80 -10.00 6.10
N GLU A 21 9.05 -10.60 7.01
CA GLU A 21 8.62 -12.00 6.92
C GLU A 21 7.10 -11.99 6.73
N TYR A 22 6.63 -12.25 5.50
CA TYR A 22 5.19 -12.37 5.27
C TYR A 22 4.69 -13.73 5.72
N VAL A 23 3.64 -13.74 6.54
CA VAL A 23 3.09 -14.96 7.13
C VAL A 23 1.72 -15.32 6.58
N ASP A 24 1.37 -16.60 6.65
CA ASP A 24 0.04 -17.10 6.28
C ASP A 24 -1.06 -16.64 7.24
N PHE A 25 -2.32 -16.92 6.88
CA PHE A 25 -3.49 -16.51 7.66
C PHE A 25 -3.52 -17.10 9.07
N GLU A 26 -3.17 -18.38 9.24
CA GLU A 26 -3.21 -19.05 10.54
C GLU A 26 -2.20 -18.43 11.51
N THR A 27 -0.98 -18.18 11.03
CA THR A 27 0.07 -17.49 11.77
C THR A 27 -0.35 -16.04 12.07
N ALA A 28 -0.87 -15.33 11.07
CA ALA A 28 -1.31 -13.94 11.26
C ALA A 28 -2.40 -13.81 12.33
N VAL A 29 -3.38 -14.70 12.36
CA VAL A 29 -4.45 -14.67 13.37
C VAL A 29 -3.93 -15.08 14.74
N SER A 30 -3.14 -16.15 14.82
CA SER A 30 -2.62 -16.65 16.10
C SER A 30 -1.65 -15.66 16.78
N GLU A 31 -0.90 -14.89 15.99
CA GLU A 31 0.00 -13.84 16.47
C GLU A 31 -0.66 -12.46 16.53
N GLY A 32 -1.95 -12.35 16.20
CA GLY A 32 -2.72 -11.10 16.30
C GLY A 32 -2.36 -10.04 15.26
N LEU A 33 -1.77 -10.42 14.14
CA LEU A 33 -1.45 -9.56 12.98
C LEU A 33 -2.64 -9.35 12.05
N ALA A 34 -3.61 -10.27 12.06
CA ALA A 34 -4.85 -10.17 11.30
C ALA A 34 -6.07 -10.51 12.18
N GLY A 35 -7.17 -9.78 12.03
CA GLY A 35 -8.40 -10.10 12.75
C GLY A 35 -9.44 -8.99 12.73
N ASP A 36 -10.36 -9.05 13.69
CA ASP A 36 -11.29 -7.96 14.00
C ASP A 36 -10.74 -7.17 15.20
N ARG A 37 -10.76 -5.85 15.11
CA ARG A 37 -10.49 -4.95 16.24
C ARG A 37 -11.56 -3.89 16.29
N ASN A 38 -12.45 -3.99 17.28
CA ASN A 38 -13.55 -3.07 17.51
C ASN A 38 -14.52 -2.97 16.31
N GLY A 39 -14.78 -4.08 15.62
CA GLY A 39 -15.68 -4.13 14.46
C GLY A 39 -15.06 -3.67 13.14
N ALA A 40 -13.75 -3.41 13.12
CA ALA A 40 -12.99 -3.10 11.92
C ALA A 40 -12.00 -4.22 11.59
N ILE A 41 -11.71 -4.38 10.30
CA ILE A 41 -10.63 -5.26 9.84
C ILE A 41 -9.29 -4.71 10.34
N TYR A 42 -8.56 -5.53 11.07
CA TYR A 42 -7.22 -5.23 11.54
C TYR A 42 -6.18 -5.98 10.70
N MET A 43 -5.22 -5.24 10.20
CA MET A 43 -4.05 -5.72 9.49
C MET A 43 -2.82 -5.03 10.07
N GLY A 44 -1.89 -5.79 10.62
CA GLY A 44 -0.80 -5.28 11.42
C GLY A 44 0.52 -6.02 11.20
N VAL A 45 1.47 -5.68 12.07
CA VAL A 45 2.84 -6.20 12.06
C VAL A 45 3.24 -6.59 13.47
N ASP A 46 4.27 -7.42 13.59
CA ASP A 46 4.84 -7.76 14.88
C ASP A 46 5.53 -6.53 15.52
N THR A 47 5.01 -6.08 16.66
CA THR A 47 5.55 -4.97 17.45
C THR A 47 6.25 -5.41 18.74
N THR A 48 6.44 -6.71 18.96
CA THR A 48 6.95 -7.25 20.23
C THR A 48 8.31 -7.92 20.08
N THR A 49 8.58 -8.59 18.95
CA THR A 49 9.89 -9.23 18.73
C THR A 49 10.98 -8.19 18.49
N VAL A 50 12.05 -8.30 19.28
CA VAL A 50 13.25 -7.46 19.20
C VAL A 50 14.23 -8.10 18.21
N SER A 51 14.65 -7.34 17.20
CA SER A 51 15.67 -7.74 16.21
C SER A 51 15.45 -9.14 15.61
N PRO A 52 14.30 -9.41 14.97
CA PRO A 52 14.04 -10.71 14.34
C PRO A 52 15.05 -10.97 13.22
N ALA A 53 15.52 -12.21 13.08
CA ALA A 53 16.61 -12.55 12.15
C ALA A 53 16.17 -12.56 10.68
N SER A 54 14.91 -12.93 10.42
CA SER A 54 14.36 -13.18 9.07
C SER A 54 13.58 -12.00 8.49
N GLY A 55 13.56 -10.86 9.18
CA GLY A 55 12.63 -9.76 8.90
C GLY A 55 11.55 -9.64 9.97
N ARG A 56 10.87 -8.49 10.02
CA ARG A 56 9.74 -8.30 10.93
C ARG A 56 8.49 -8.94 10.33
N LYS A 57 7.75 -9.73 11.12
CA LYS A 57 6.52 -10.36 10.63
C LYS A 57 5.46 -9.32 10.25
N SER A 58 4.85 -9.53 9.10
CA SER A 58 3.80 -8.69 8.51
C SER A 58 2.87 -9.56 7.68
N ILE A 59 1.81 -8.95 7.14
CA ILE A 59 0.91 -9.59 6.20
C ILE A 59 0.84 -8.81 4.89
N ARG A 60 0.71 -9.55 3.79
CA ARG A 60 0.36 -9.02 2.47
C ARG A 60 -0.81 -9.84 1.96
N VAL A 61 -1.91 -9.17 1.64
CA VAL A 61 -3.12 -9.82 1.15
C VAL A 61 -3.41 -9.39 -0.28
N THR A 62 -3.83 -10.31 -1.13
CA THR A 62 -4.19 -10.04 -2.54
C THR A 62 -5.60 -10.56 -2.80
N SER A 63 -6.45 -9.77 -3.44
CA SER A 63 -7.84 -10.18 -3.68
C SER A 63 -7.89 -11.38 -4.63
N GLN A 64 -8.78 -12.35 -4.33
CA GLN A 64 -9.01 -13.50 -5.22
C GLN A 64 -9.70 -13.08 -6.52
N THR A 65 -10.45 -11.98 -6.49
CA THR A 65 -11.09 -11.40 -7.67
C THR A 65 -10.19 -10.34 -8.29
N SER A 66 -10.09 -10.36 -9.62
CA SER A 66 -9.43 -9.33 -10.41
C SER A 66 -10.45 -8.49 -11.19
N PHE A 67 -10.08 -7.25 -11.49
CA PHE A 67 -10.95 -6.27 -12.12
C PHE A 67 -10.18 -5.54 -13.21
N THR A 68 -10.77 -5.38 -14.39
CA THR A 68 -10.21 -4.52 -15.45
C THR A 68 -10.66 -3.06 -15.30
N HIS A 69 -11.89 -2.87 -14.80
CA HIS A 69 -12.48 -1.57 -14.53
C HIS A 69 -13.29 -1.68 -13.23
N GLY A 70 -13.33 -0.60 -12.46
CA GLY A 70 -14.11 -0.55 -11.23
C GLY A 70 -13.96 0.80 -10.53
N LEU A 71 -14.82 1.02 -9.55
CA LEU A 71 -14.63 2.03 -8.52
C LEU A 71 -14.27 1.29 -7.23
N PHE A 72 -13.04 1.47 -6.75
CA PHE A 72 -12.56 0.89 -5.51
C PHE A 72 -12.68 1.95 -4.44
N ILE A 73 -13.29 1.59 -3.31
CA ILE A 73 -13.51 2.49 -2.18
C ILE A 73 -13.02 1.77 -0.93
N ALA A 74 -12.11 2.40 -0.20
CA ALA A 74 -11.64 1.93 1.09
C ALA A 74 -11.92 2.99 2.16
N ASP A 75 -12.83 2.67 3.08
CA ASP A 75 -13.03 3.44 4.31
C ASP A 75 -12.06 2.92 5.38
N ILE A 76 -11.04 3.72 5.68
CA ILE A 76 -9.89 3.32 6.49
C ILE A 76 -9.83 4.21 7.72
N ILE A 77 -10.05 3.62 8.89
CA ILE A 77 -9.98 4.34 10.18
C ILE A 77 -8.55 4.56 10.68
N HIS A 78 -7.59 3.78 10.17
CA HIS A 78 -6.19 3.84 10.56
C HIS A 78 -5.29 3.12 9.52
N MET A 79 -4.15 3.70 9.18
CA MET A 79 -3.11 3.09 8.34
C MET A 79 -1.76 2.99 9.09
N PRO A 80 -0.76 2.24 8.60
CA PRO A 80 0.57 2.28 9.21
C PRO A 80 1.11 3.72 9.28
N GLY A 81 1.67 4.08 10.43
CA GLY A 81 2.10 5.46 10.70
C GLY A 81 3.36 5.86 9.94
N SER A 82 3.69 7.15 10.01
CA SER A 82 4.95 7.72 9.53
C SER A 82 6.09 7.31 10.47
N ILE A 83 6.64 6.11 10.26
CA ILE A 83 7.57 5.43 11.16
C ILE A 83 8.80 4.96 10.36
N CYS A 84 10.00 5.21 10.89
CA CYS A 84 11.25 4.77 10.26
C CYS A 84 11.22 3.26 9.91
N GLY A 85 11.61 2.93 8.67
CA GLY A 85 11.68 1.55 8.17
C GLY A 85 10.35 0.95 7.71
N VAL A 86 9.22 1.65 7.86
CA VAL A 86 7.92 1.18 7.36
C VAL A 86 7.72 1.63 5.91
N TRP A 87 7.17 0.75 5.08
CA TRP A 87 6.72 1.01 3.71
C TRP A 87 5.35 0.34 3.51
N PRO A 88 4.24 1.03 3.82
CA PRO A 88 2.90 0.49 3.63
C PRO A 88 2.38 0.82 2.23
N ALA A 89 1.55 -0.07 1.68
CA ALA A 89 0.90 0.16 0.39
C ALA A 89 -0.55 -0.37 0.38
N MET A 90 -1.46 0.41 -0.23
CA MET A 90 -2.74 -0.07 -0.76
C MET A 90 -2.72 0.21 -2.26
N TRP A 91 -2.72 -0.86 -3.05
CA TRP A 91 -2.38 -0.79 -4.47
C TRP A 91 -3.09 -1.87 -5.27
N LEU A 92 -3.11 -1.68 -6.59
CA LEU A 92 -3.67 -2.61 -7.56
C LEU A 92 -2.59 -2.99 -8.57
N PHE A 93 -2.55 -4.25 -9.00
CA PHE A 93 -1.62 -4.68 -10.05
C PHE A 93 -2.23 -5.74 -10.96
N GLY A 94 -1.77 -5.75 -12.21
CA GLY A 94 -2.11 -6.78 -13.18
C GLY A 94 -1.05 -7.90 -13.26
N PRO A 95 -1.39 -9.02 -13.92
CA PRO A 95 -0.42 -10.08 -14.18
C PRO A 95 0.70 -9.61 -15.12
N ASN A 96 1.84 -10.32 -15.19
CA ASN A 96 2.94 -9.99 -16.11
C ASN A 96 3.48 -8.56 -15.92
N TRP A 97 3.71 -8.15 -14.68
CA TRP A 97 4.24 -6.84 -14.35
C TRP A 97 5.55 -6.52 -15.13
N PRO A 98 5.73 -5.27 -15.63
CA PRO A 98 4.83 -4.12 -15.55
C PRO A 98 3.85 -4.00 -16.73
N ALA A 99 3.76 -5.02 -17.60
CA ALA A 99 3.01 -4.92 -18.85
C ALA A 99 1.50 -4.75 -18.65
N SER A 100 0.93 -5.26 -17.55
CA SER A 100 -0.49 -5.05 -17.21
C SER A 100 -0.72 -3.93 -16.19
N GLY A 101 0.32 -3.20 -15.83
CA GLY A 101 0.25 -2.02 -14.98
C GLY A 101 0.15 -2.28 -13.47
N GLU A 102 0.38 -1.19 -12.74
CA GLU A 102 0.26 -1.06 -11.28
C GLU A 102 -0.29 0.34 -10.96
N ILE A 103 -1.09 0.43 -9.89
CA ILE A 103 -1.66 1.68 -9.36
C ILE A 103 -1.48 1.68 -7.85
N ASP A 104 -0.62 2.54 -7.35
CA ASP A 104 -0.42 2.78 -5.92
C ASP A 104 -1.35 3.90 -5.47
N ILE A 105 -2.36 3.54 -4.68
CA ILE A 105 -3.41 4.45 -4.21
C ILE A 105 -2.96 5.12 -2.90
N ILE A 106 -2.37 4.33 -2.00
CA ILE A 106 -1.75 4.81 -0.77
C ILE A 106 -0.35 4.20 -0.72
N GLU A 107 0.69 5.02 -0.74
CA GLU A 107 2.07 4.57 -0.61
C GLU A 107 2.97 5.65 -0.02
N GLY A 108 3.92 5.22 0.81
CA GLY A 108 5.00 6.06 1.29
C GLY A 108 6.03 5.26 2.06
N VAL A 109 7.12 5.93 2.44
CA VAL A 109 8.22 5.26 3.17
C VAL A 109 8.66 6.05 4.38
N ASN A 110 9.12 5.34 5.40
CA ASN A 110 9.73 5.91 6.59
C ASN A 110 8.81 6.96 7.26
N THR A 111 9.37 8.14 7.53
CA THR A 111 8.69 9.26 8.17
C THR A 111 8.01 10.19 7.16
N GLN A 112 7.69 9.71 5.95
CA GLN A 112 6.94 10.47 4.97
C GLN A 112 5.57 10.88 5.52
N VAL A 113 5.13 12.09 5.19
CA VAL A 113 3.91 12.72 5.72
C VAL A 113 2.88 13.06 4.66
N HIS A 114 3.22 12.87 3.38
CA HIS A 114 2.30 13.06 2.25
C HIS A 114 2.16 11.74 1.52
N ASN A 115 0.95 11.42 1.05
CA ASN A 115 0.77 10.27 0.18
C ASN A 115 1.44 10.52 -1.19
N ILE A 116 2.04 9.49 -1.77
CA ILE A 116 2.46 9.49 -3.17
C ILE A 116 1.61 8.47 -3.91
N ILE A 117 0.92 8.94 -4.94
CA ILE A 117 0.07 8.12 -5.82
C ILE A 117 0.88 7.87 -7.09
N THR A 118 1.10 6.61 -7.45
CA THR A 118 1.99 6.23 -8.54
C THR A 118 1.31 5.29 -9.53
N LEU A 119 1.61 5.46 -10.81
CA LEU A 119 1.31 4.44 -11.83
C LEU A 119 2.61 3.85 -12.37
N HIS A 120 2.62 2.54 -12.51
CA HIS A 120 3.71 1.80 -13.15
C HIS A 120 3.18 1.10 -14.39
N THR A 121 3.82 1.29 -15.54
CA THR A 121 3.33 0.73 -16.81
C THR A 121 4.47 0.22 -17.69
N GLY A 122 4.13 -0.52 -18.75
CA GLY A 122 4.98 -0.63 -19.93
C GLY A 122 5.28 0.73 -20.59
N SER A 123 6.17 0.75 -21.57
CA SER A 123 6.59 2.00 -22.23
C SER A 123 5.45 2.70 -22.96
N GLY A 124 5.55 4.04 -23.06
CA GLY A 124 4.63 4.86 -23.86
C GLY A 124 3.47 5.51 -23.10
N CYS A 125 3.41 5.37 -21.77
CA CYS A 125 2.42 6.06 -20.93
C CYS A 125 3.05 7.26 -20.22
N TYR A 126 2.43 8.44 -20.38
CA TYR A 126 2.84 9.68 -19.75
C TYR A 126 1.63 10.42 -19.18
N ILE A 127 1.80 11.05 -18.02
CA ILE A 127 0.77 11.86 -17.37
C ILE A 127 1.17 13.34 -17.29
N THR A 128 0.18 14.19 -17.10
CA THR A 128 0.34 15.59 -16.71
C THR A 128 -0.44 15.84 -15.41
N ASN A 129 -0.27 17.02 -14.81
CA ASN A 129 -1.12 17.49 -13.70
C ASN A 129 -2.36 18.27 -14.17
N GLU A 130 -2.72 18.18 -15.45
CA GLU A 130 -3.93 18.85 -15.93
C GLU A 130 -5.17 18.24 -15.27
N GLY A 131 -6.03 19.08 -14.70
CA GLY A 131 -7.26 18.63 -14.03
C GLY A 131 -7.08 18.14 -12.60
N THR A 132 -5.86 18.17 -12.04
CA THR A 132 -5.65 17.91 -10.61
C THR A 132 -5.94 19.16 -9.76
N LEU A 133 -6.05 18.97 -8.44
CA LEU A 133 -6.01 20.10 -7.51
C LEU A 133 -4.70 20.88 -7.70
N GLU A 134 -4.75 22.21 -7.59
CA GLU A 134 -3.60 23.11 -7.79
C GLU A 134 -2.43 22.78 -6.86
N SER A 135 -2.73 22.22 -5.69
CA SER A 135 -1.76 21.87 -4.67
C SER A 135 -1.06 20.51 -4.94
N THR A 136 -1.58 19.67 -5.85
CA THR A 136 -0.97 18.40 -6.23
C THR A 136 0.31 18.65 -7.03
N THR A 137 1.40 17.98 -6.63
CA THR A 137 2.72 18.15 -7.27
C THR A 137 3.07 16.93 -8.13
N LEU A 138 3.38 17.15 -9.41
CA LEU A 138 3.88 16.10 -10.31
C LEU A 138 5.34 15.82 -9.96
N LEU A 139 5.66 14.58 -9.61
CA LEU A 139 7.03 14.16 -9.30
C LEU A 139 7.74 13.56 -10.52
N GLN A 140 7.01 12.76 -11.29
CA GLN A 140 7.50 12.07 -12.48
C GLN A 140 6.34 11.88 -13.46
N SER A 141 6.54 12.23 -14.73
CA SER A 141 5.49 12.13 -15.75
C SER A 141 5.53 10.82 -16.54
N ASN A 142 6.67 10.15 -16.64
CA ASN A 142 6.81 8.91 -17.40
C ASN A 142 6.49 7.68 -16.54
N CYS A 143 5.41 6.97 -16.85
CA CYS A 143 4.95 5.83 -16.05
C CYS A 143 5.80 4.56 -16.22
N ASN A 144 6.75 4.58 -17.17
CA ASN A 144 7.77 3.56 -17.33
C ASN A 144 9.16 4.02 -16.83
N ALA A 145 9.24 5.14 -16.09
CA ALA A 145 10.51 5.61 -15.51
C ALA A 145 11.16 4.52 -14.65
N GLY A 146 12.48 4.37 -14.79
CA GLY A 146 13.24 3.34 -14.09
C GLY A 146 12.80 1.91 -14.45
N TYR A 147 12.46 1.64 -15.71
CA TYR A 147 11.86 0.36 -16.13
C TYR A 147 10.59 0.01 -15.35
N ALA A 148 9.74 1.03 -15.18
CA ALA A 148 8.55 0.98 -14.33
C ALA A 148 8.84 0.84 -12.83
N HIS A 149 10.07 0.80 -12.31
CA HIS A 149 10.27 0.80 -10.85
C HIS A 149 10.09 2.18 -10.21
N THR A 150 10.26 3.26 -10.97
CA THR A 150 9.99 4.62 -10.47
C THR A 150 8.55 5.05 -10.75
N GLY A 151 7.99 4.62 -11.88
CA GLY A 151 6.63 4.99 -12.27
C GLY A 151 6.44 6.50 -12.48
N CYS A 152 5.20 6.92 -12.71
CA CYS A 152 4.80 8.32 -12.75
C CYS A 152 4.00 8.63 -11.49
N GLY A 153 4.53 9.54 -10.68
CA GLY A 153 4.02 9.80 -9.33
C GLY A 153 3.53 11.22 -9.15
N GLN A 154 2.49 11.37 -8.34
CA GLN A 154 1.97 12.64 -7.84
C GLN A 154 2.01 12.65 -6.32
N SER A 155 2.53 13.72 -5.73
CA SER A 155 2.44 13.96 -4.30
C SER A 155 1.21 14.80 -4.00
N THR A 156 0.42 14.35 -3.03
CA THR A 156 -0.73 15.10 -2.52
C THR A 156 -0.28 16.22 -1.59
N ALA A 157 -0.95 17.37 -1.64
CA ALA A 157 -0.59 18.49 -0.77
C ALA A 157 -0.99 18.32 0.69
N ASP A 158 -2.14 17.68 0.93
CA ASP A 158 -2.68 17.54 2.28
C ASP A 158 -1.93 16.47 3.03
N TYR A 159 -1.17 16.87 4.06
CA TYR A 159 -0.44 15.94 4.91
C TYR A 159 -1.37 15.09 5.78
N GLN A 160 -2.66 15.44 5.88
CA GLN A 160 -3.65 14.71 6.65
C GLN A 160 -4.14 13.43 5.97
N ASN A 161 -3.69 13.15 4.75
CA ASN A 161 -4.13 11.97 4.02
C ASN A 161 -3.21 10.75 4.23
N TYR A 162 -2.06 10.91 4.90
CA TYR A 162 -1.11 9.82 5.09
C TYR A 162 -0.60 9.70 6.54
N GLY A 163 -0.27 8.47 6.92
CA GLY A 163 0.48 8.14 8.13
C GLY A 163 -0.13 8.71 9.41
N ASN A 164 0.71 9.35 10.23
CA ASN A 164 0.32 9.77 11.58
C ASN A 164 -0.82 10.80 11.57
N SER A 165 -0.84 11.72 10.60
CA SER A 165 -1.84 12.79 10.54
C SER A 165 -3.20 12.26 10.08
N PHE A 166 -3.22 11.31 9.13
CA PHE A 166 -4.44 10.59 8.77
C PHE A 166 -5.04 9.86 9.97
N ASN A 167 -4.19 9.15 10.72
CA ASN A 167 -4.61 8.43 11.92
C ASN A 167 -5.12 9.38 13.01
N ALA A 168 -4.48 10.54 13.21
CA ALA A 168 -4.90 11.55 14.18
C ALA A 168 -6.28 12.16 13.87
N ASN A 169 -6.68 12.16 12.60
CA ASN A 169 -7.98 12.61 12.14
C ASN A 169 -9.07 11.51 12.15
N GLY A 170 -8.74 10.30 12.64
CA GLY A 170 -9.66 9.17 12.63
C GLY A 170 -9.79 8.48 11.26
N GLY A 171 -8.85 8.75 10.36
CA GLY A 171 -8.79 8.17 9.03
C GLY A 171 -9.61 8.91 7.97
N GLY A 172 -10.12 8.16 6.99
CA GLY A 172 -10.82 8.71 5.84
C GLY A 172 -11.08 7.68 4.74
N VAL A 173 -11.64 8.16 3.63
CA VAL A 173 -12.00 7.34 2.47
C VAL A 173 -11.04 7.62 1.32
N TYR A 174 -10.55 6.55 0.72
CA TYR A 174 -9.81 6.55 -0.54
C TYR A 174 -10.62 5.87 -1.63
#